data_AF-A0A8T6UY60-F1
#
_entry.id   AF-A0A8T6UY60-F1
#
_cell.length_a   1.000
_cell.length_b   1.000
_cell.length_c   1.000
_cell.angle_alpha   90.00
_cell.angle_beta   90.00
_cell.angle_gamma   90.00
#
_symmetry.space_group_name_H-M   'P 1'
#
loop_
_entity.id
_entity.type
_entity.pdbx_description
1 polymer ?
#
loop_
_entity_poly.entity_id
_entity_poly.type
_entity_poly.pdbx_seq_one_letter_code
_entity_poly.pdbx_strand_id
1 'polypeptide(L)'
;EVIVGVSRDVQFGHLIMFGLGGIYVNFLKDVSFRLTPLSMVDVAEMIEETRAYSLLKGIRGEAPSDIDCLKGVILRTAQLVADFPE
;
A
#
# COMPACT_ATOMS: atom_id res chain seq x y z
N GLU A 1 -5.12 -9.45 -6.28
CA GLU A 1 -5.67 -8.79 -5.08
C GLU A 1 -4.53 -8.12 -4.31
N VAL A 2 -4.80 -6.99 -3.65
CA VAL A 2 -3.83 -6.26 -2.83
C VAL A 2 -4.41 -6.01 -1.43
N ILE A 3 -3.53 -5.74 -0.48
CA ILE A 3 -3.91 -5.31 0.87
C ILE A 3 -3.42 -3.88 1.09
N VAL A 4 -4.26 -3.05 1.69
CA VAL A 4 -3.89 -1.75 2.26
C VAL A 4 -4.31 -1.79 3.73
N GLY A 5 -3.35 -1.56 4.62
CA GLY A 5 -3.58 -1.66 6.06
C GLY A 5 -2.95 -0.50 6.81
N VAL A 6 -3.33 -0.40 8.08
CA VAL A 6 -2.78 0.57 9.02
C VAL A 6 -2.26 -0.21 10.22
N SER A 7 -1.06 0.12 10.67
CA SER A 7 -0.53 -0.29 11.96
C SER A 7 -0.17 0.96 12.77
N ARG A 8 -0.18 0.87 14.09
CA ARG A 8 0.26 1.95 14.97
C ARG A 8 1.52 1.52 15.69
N ASP A 9 2.62 2.19 15.39
CA ASP A 9 3.84 2.10 16.17
C ASP A 9 3.77 3.06 17.35
N VAL A 10 4.27 2.62 18.51
CA VAL A 10 4.19 3.37 19.76
C VAL A 10 5.09 4.61 19.73
N GLN A 11 6.20 4.56 19.01
CA GLN A 11 7.17 5.66 18.90
C GLN A 11 6.86 6.57 17.71
N PHE A 12 6.46 5.98 16.57
CA PHE A 12 6.37 6.71 15.31
C PHE A 12 4.93 7.03 14.86
N GLY A 13 3.91 6.48 15.51
CA GLY A 13 2.51 6.71 15.15
C GLY A 13 2.02 5.80 14.04
N HIS A 14 1.18 6.32 13.15
CA HIS A 14 0.51 5.50 12.13
C HIS A 14 1.46 5.14 10.97
N LEU A 15 1.46 3.85 10.64
CA LEU A 15 2.15 3.25 9.52
C LEU A 15 1.11 2.75 8.53
N ILE A 16 1.24 3.14 7.27
CA ILE A 16 0.50 2.56 6.16
C ILE A 16 1.27 1.36 5.65
N MET A 17 0.55 0.28 5.39
CA MET A 17 1.03 -0.95 4.81
C MET A 17 0.38 -1.16 3.44
N PHE A 18 1.19 -1.56 2.46
CA PHE A 18 0.72 -2.00 1.15
C PHE A 18 1.40 -3.32 0.79
N GLY A 19 0.71 -4.20 0.07
CA GLY A 19 1.32 -5.43 -0.42
C GLY A 19 0.36 -6.36 -1.14
N LEU A 20 0.84 -7.56 -1.46
CA LEU A 20 0.02 -8.59 -2.08
C LEU A 20 -1.04 -9.13 -1.11
N GLY A 21 -2.30 -9.12 -1.55
CA GLY A 21 -3.42 -9.65 -0.79
C GLY A 21 -3.59 -11.17 -0.92
N GLY A 22 -4.55 -11.71 -0.18
CA GLY A 22 -4.91 -13.13 -0.22
C GLY A 22 -4.16 -13.99 0.81
N ILE A 23 -4.34 -15.31 0.72
CA ILE A 23 -3.88 -16.28 1.73
C ILE A 23 -2.35 -16.29 1.93
N TYR A 24 -1.59 -15.74 0.99
CA TYR A 24 -0.13 -15.76 0.98
C TYR A 24 0.53 -14.52 1.60
N VAL A 25 -0.24 -13.52 2.08
CA VAL A 25 0.34 -12.28 2.63
C VAL A 25 1.33 -12.55 3.78
N ASN A 26 1.00 -13.50 4.66
CA ASN A 26 1.85 -13.89 5.79
C ASN A 26 3.09 -14.70 5.37
N PHE A 27 3.09 -15.28 4.17
CA PHE A 27 4.12 -16.20 3.68
C PHE A 27 5.14 -15.51 2.78
N LEU A 28 4.67 -14.65 1.85
CA LEU A 28 5.52 -14.01 0.86
C LEU A 28 6.26 -12.79 1.43
N LYS A 29 5.75 -12.18 2.51
CA LYS A 29 6.29 -10.96 3.12
C LYS A 29 6.54 -9.83 2.09
N ASP A 30 5.76 -9.83 1.00
CA ASP A 30 5.82 -8.81 -0.05
C ASP A 30 4.96 -7.62 0.36
N VAL A 31 5.49 -6.86 1.31
CA VAL A 31 4.83 -5.71 1.92
C VAL A 31 5.80 -4.56 2.04
N SER A 32 5.26 -3.36 1.85
CA SER A 32 5.93 -2.09 2.06
C SER A 32 5.26 -1.34 3.20
N PHE A 33 6.03 -0.53 3.91
CA PHE A 33 5.55 0.32 4.99
C PHE A 33 6.01 1.75 4.78
N ARG A 34 5.15 2.71 5.12
CA ARG A 34 5.49 4.13 5.18
C ARG A 34 4.81 4.78 6.37
N LEU A 35 5.50 5.73 7.00
CA LEU A 35 4.92 6.55 8.08
C LEU A 35 4.00 7.62 7.48
N THR A 36 2.92 7.95 8.19
CA THR A 36 2.11 9.12 7.82
C THR A 36 2.74 10.42 8.35
N PRO A 37 2.52 11.57 7.67
CA PRO A 37 1.77 11.76 6.42
C PRO A 37 2.51 11.25 5.17
N LEU A 38 1.76 10.92 4.11
CA LEU A 38 2.30 10.43 2.84
C LEU A 38 2.08 11.42 1.69
N SER A 39 3.09 11.57 0.84
CA SER A 39 2.97 12.21 -0.46
C SER A 39 2.58 11.22 -1.56
N MET A 40 2.15 11.73 -2.71
CA MET A 40 1.94 10.91 -3.92
C MET A 40 3.20 10.14 -4.33
N VAL A 41 4.40 10.71 -4.10
CA VAL A 41 5.68 10.08 -4.43
C VAL A 41 5.94 8.90 -3.51
N ASP A 42 5.74 9.08 -2.20
CA ASP A 42 5.90 8.00 -1.21
C ASP A 42 5.01 6.80 -1.56
N VAL A 43 3.76 7.07 -1.96
CA VAL A 43 2.79 6.03 -2.34
C VAL A 43 3.17 5.35 -3.65
N ALA A 44 3.69 6.10 -4.63
CA ALA A 44 4.20 5.49 -5.85
C ALA A 44 5.36 4.54 -5.54
N GLU A 45 6.40 5.01 -4.84
CA GLU A 45 7.56 4.20 -4.46
C GLU A 45 7.16 2.97 -3.62
N MET A 46 6.26 3.16 -2.67
CA MET A 46 5.70 2.09 -1.83
C MET A 46 5.03 0.97 -2.65
N ILE A 47 4.36 1.31 -3.74
CA ILE A 47 3.78 0.30 -4.63
C ILE A 47 4.90 -0.37 -5.42
N GLU A 48 5.78 0.42 -6.04
CA GLU A 48 6.81 -0.04 -6.97
C GLU A 48 7.85 -0.97 -6.35
N GLU A 49 8.13 -0.85 -5.05
CA GLU A 49 9.07 -1.72 -4.34
C GLU A 49 8.55 -3.15 -4.08
N THR A 50 7.24 -3.39 -4.27
CA THR A 50 6.62 -4.72 -4.07
C THR A 50 6.57 -5.52 -5.38
N ARG A 51 6.59 -6.85 -5.27
CA ARG A 51 6.33 -7.74 -6.41
C ARG A 51 4.89 -7.58 -6.91
N ALA A 52 3.98 -7.11 -6.05
CA ALA A 52 2.62 -6.72 -6.41
C ALA A 52 2.59 -5.77 -7.61
N TYR A 53 3.51 -4.82 -7.71
CA TYR A 53 3.54 -3.86 -8.81
C TYR A 53 3.69 -4.50 -10.18
N SER A 54 4.53 -5.54 -10.29
CA SER A 54 4.70 -6.28 -11.55
C SER A 54 3.40 -6.99 -11.96
N LEU A 55 2.64 -7.49 -10.99
CA LEU A 55 1.33 -8.11 -11.23
C LEU A 55 0.27 -7.07 -11.58
N LEU A 56 0.28 -5.92 -10.91
CA LEU A 56 -0.63 -4.80 -11.19
C LEU A 56 -0.41 -4.19 -12.58
N LYS A 57 0.82 -4.24 -13.10
CA LYS A 57 1.11 -3.83 -14.49
C LYS A 57 0.63 -4.83 -15.55
N GLY A 58 0.04 -5.95 -15.12
CA GLY A 58 -0.42 -7.02 -15.98
C GLY A 58 0.67 -8.05 -16.27
N ILE A 59 0.28 -9.32 -16.29
CA ILE A 59 1.13 -10.43 -16.69
C ILE A 59 0.50 -11.16 -17.88
N ARG A 60 1.34 -11.70 -18.78
CA ARG A 60 0.90 -12.58 -19.87
C ARG A 60 -0.21 -12.00 -20.77
N GLY A 61 -0.16 -10.70 -21.04
CA GLY A 61 -1.13 -10.02 -21.91
C GLY A 61 -2.41 -9.56 -21.22
N GLU A 62 -2.51 -9.72 -19.90
CA GLU A 62 -3.54 -9.05 -19.10
C GLU A 62 -3.35 -7.53 -19.12
N ALA A 63 -4.46 -6.80 -19.11
CA ALA A 63 -4.43 -5.35 -18.98
C ALA A 63 -3.92 -4.93 -17.59
N PRO A 64 -3.21 -3.81 -17.47
CA PRO A 64 -2.81 -3.28 -16.18
C PRO A 64 -4.05 -2.92 -15.34
N SER A 65 -3.92 -3.07 -14.03
CA SER A 65 -4.87 -2.57 -13.04
C SER A 65 -4.83 -1.03 -12.97
N ASP A 66 -5.86 -0.42 -12.40
CA ASP A 66 -5.91 1.02 -12.17
C ASP A 66 -5.02 1.42 -10.97
N ILE A 67 -3.74 1.61 -11.25
CA ILE A 67 -2.73 1.95 -10.24
C ILE A 67 -2.95 3.36 -9.68
N ASP A 68 -3.46 4.30 -10.47
CA ASP A 68 -3.68 5.67 -10.00
C ASP A 68 -4.87 5.74 -9.04
N CYS A 69 -5.93 4.98 -9.29
CA CYS A 69 -7.01 4.79 -8.32
C CYS A 69 -6.49 4.17 -7.02
N LEU A 70 -5.62 3.15 -7.11
CA LEU A 70 -4.99 2.52 -5.94
C LEU A 70 -4.15 3.51 -5.13
N LYS A 71 -3.33 4.37 -5.76
CA LYS A 71 -2.61 5.44 -5.06
C LYS A 71 -3.56 6.34 -4.28
N GLY A 72 -4.69 6.71 -4.89
CA GLY A 72 -5.74 7.50 -4.26
C GLY A 72 -6.43 6.79 -3.08
N VAL A 73 -6.55 5.46 -3.12
CA VAL A 73 -7.04 4.67 -1.96
C VAL A 73 -6.04 4.77 -0.82
N ILE A 74 -4.75 4.53 -1.07
CA ILE A 74 -3.70 4.56 -0.04
C ILE A 74 -3.62 5.93 0.62
N LEU A 75 -3.66 7.02 -0.17
CA LEU A 75 -3.66 8.38 0.38
C LEU A 75 -4.89 8.70 1.22
N ARG A 76 -6.07 8.24 0.82
CA ARG A 76 -7.28 8.43 1.62
C ARG A 76 -7.25 7.61 2.91
N THR A 77 -6.66 6.43 2.91
CA THR A 77 -6.40 5.67 4.14
C THR A 77 -5.41 6.40 5.05
N ALA A 78 -4.36 7.00 4.48
CA ALA A 78 -3.40 7.83 5.23
C ALA A 78 -4.05 9.08 5.83
N GLN A 79 -4.93 9.73 5.07
CA GLN A 79 -5.72 10.87 5.53
C GLN A 79 -6.66 10.46 6.67
N LEU A 80 -7.36 9.32 6.52
CA LEU A 80 -8.28 8.81 7.54
C LEU A 80 -7.61 8.67 8.91
N VAL A 81 -6.42 8.07 8.98
CA VAL A 81 -5.71 7.87 10.25
C VAL A 81 -5.03 9.13 10.77
N ALA A 82 -4.82 10.12 9.91
CA ALA A 82 -4.37 11.44 10.32
C ALA A 82 -5.52 12.26 10.93
N ASP A 83 -6.72 12.13 10.36
CA ASP A 83 -7.94 12.81 10.83
C ASP A 83 -8.47 12.22 12.14
N PHE A 84 -8.29 10.91 12.35
CA PHE A 84 -8.74 10.17 13.54
C PHE A 84 -7.55 9.47 14.22
N PRO A 85 -6.75 10.19 15.05
CA PRO A 85 -5.50 9.68 15.62
C PRO A 85 -5.67 8.78 16.87
N GLU A 86 -6.90 8.64 17.35
CA GLU A 86 -7.31 7.85 18.52
C GLU A 86 -7.31 6.34 18.26
#